data_AF-A0A498K4D3-F1
#
_entry.id   AF-A0A498K4D3-F1
#
_cell.length_a   1.000
_cell.length_b   1.000
_cell.length_c   1.000
_cell.angle_alpha   90.00
_cell.angle_beta   90.00
_cell.angle_gamma   90.00
#
_symmetry.space_group_name_H-M   'P 1'
#
loop_
_entity.id
_entity.type
_entity.pdbx_description
1 polymer ?
#
loop_
_entity_poly.entity_id
_entity_poly.type
_entity_poly.pdbx_seq_one_letter_code
_entity_poly.pdbx_strand_id
1 'polypeptide(L)'
;MIEKCGPPDSITYKIVLRGLCNGGGPIGEAVDFAVEMIENGYLPEFLSFSMLAEGLQALSMEDTLINLVDMVMEKAKISDSEVSMVIVFLKIRKYQGALATLGGILNREKPRKSYWQR
;
A
#
# COMPACT_ATOMS: atom_id res chain seq x y z
N MET A 1 -23.12 23.70 0.71
CA MET A 1 -22.01 23.93 1.64
C MET A 1 -20.84 23.12 1.11
N ILE A 2 -19.82 23.78 0.55
CA ILE A 2 -18.59 23.10 0.16
C ILE A 2 -17.69 23.21 1.38
N GLU A 3 -17.66 22.15 2.18
CA GLU A 3 -16.68 22.03 3.26
C GLU A 3 -15.29 22.19 2.64
N LYS A 4 -14.50 23.13 3.19
CA LYS A 4 -13.08 23.19 2.90
C LYS A 4 -12.46 21.91 3.46
N CYS A 5 -12.28 20.91 2.61
CA CYS A 5 -11.51 19.74 2.95
C CYS A 5 -10.07 20.21 3.16
N GLY A 6 -9.57 20.09 4.40
CA GLY A 6 -8.12 20.14 4.62
C GLY A 6 -7.42 19.05 3.80
N PRO A 7 -6.09 19.07 3.69
CA PRO A 7 -5.38 18.00 3.00
C PRO A 7 -5.82 16.65 3.59
N PRO A 8 -6.15 15.65 2.74
CA PRO A 8 -6.61 14.35 3.21
C PRO A 8 -5.62 13.75 4.20
N ASP A 9 -6.14 13.28 5.32
CA ASP A 9 -5.34 12.63 6.35
C ASP A 9 -5.17 11.13 6.04
N SER A 10 -4.33 10.46 6.84
CA SER A 10 -4.04 9.04 6.65
C SER A 10 -5.27 8.14 6.74
N ILE A 11 -6.32 8.58 7.44
CA ILE A 11 -7.58 7.83 7.58
C ILE A 11 -8.40 7.98 6.29
N THR A 12 -8.48 9.20 5.76
CA THR A 12 -9.18 9.52 4.52
C THR A 12 -8.63 8.69 3.36
N TYR A 13 -7.30 8.68 3.17
CA TYR A 13 -6.67 7.85 2.14
C TYR A 13 -6.98 6.36 2.29
N LYS A 14 -6.93 5.82 3.52
CA LYS A 14 -7.21 4.40 3.76
C LYS A 14 -8.66 4.04 3.42
N ILE A 15 -9.62 4.88 3.79
CA ILE A 15 -11.04 4.64 3.53
C ILE A 15 -11.31 4.63 2.03
N VAL A 16 -10.82 5.65 1.31
CA VAL A 16 -11.04 5.77 -0.14
C VAL A 16 -10.38 4.61 -0.87
N LEU A 17 -9.11 4.31 -0.57
CA LEU A 17 -8.39 3.21 -1.22
C LEU A 17 -9.07 1.86 -0.98
N ARG A 18 -9.51 1.60 0.26
CA ARG A 18 -10.26 0.37 0.59
C ARG A 18 -11.57 0.30 -0.18
N GLY A 19 -12.27 1.41 -0.36
CA GLY A 19 -13.49 1.51 -1.18
C GLY A 19 -13.23 1.16 -2.64
N LEU A 20 -12.16 1.70 -3.24
CA LEU A 20 -11.78 1.45 -4.62
C LEU A 20 -11.37 -0.02 -4.87
N CYS A 21 -10.76 -0.68 -3.88
CA CYS A 21 -10.36 -2.08 -3.97
C CYS A 21 -11.50 -3.07 -3.68
N ASN A 22 -12.62 -2.60 -3.10
CA ASN A 22 -13.68 -3.48 -2.63
C ASN A 22 -14.40 -4.16 -3.81
N GLY A 23 -14.66 -5.47 -3.70
CA GLY A 23 -15.39 -6.22 -4.72
C GLY A 23 -14.68 -6.36 -6.07
N GLY A 24 -13.36 -6.17 -6.12
CA GLY A 24 -12.60 -6.17 -7.38
C GLY A 24 -12.84 -4.91 -8.21
N GLY A 25 -13.02 -3.77 -7.52
CA GLY A 25 -13.31 -2.46 -8.10
C GLY A 25 -12.26 -1.96 -9.11
N PRO A 26 -12.36 -0.69 -9.56
CA PRO A 26 -11.54 -0.18 -10.66
C PRO A 26 -10.05 -0.16 -10.28
N ILE A 27 -9.33 -1.23 -10.60
CA ILE A 27 -7.93 -1.44 -10.17
C ILE A 27 -7.02 -0.32 -10.69
N GLY A 28 -7.27 0.21 -11.89
CA GLY A 28 -6.53 1.36 -12.42
C GLY A 28 -6.66 2.60 -11.53
N GLU A 29 -7.89 2.99 -11.18
CA GLU A 29 -8.15 4.14 -10.29
C GLU A 29 -7.59 3.89 -8.88
N ALA A 30 -7.68 2.65 -8.40
CA ALA A 30 -7.14 2.26 -7.10
C ALA A 30 -5.60 2.36 -7.07
N VAL A 31 -4.93 2.06 -8.19
CA VAL A 31 -3.48 2.23 -8.35
C VAL A 31 -3.09 3.70 -8.38
N ASP A 32 -3.77 4.51 -9.20
CA ASP A 32 -3.49 5.94 -9.30
C ASP A 32 -3.65 6.62 -7.93
N PHE A 33 -4.71 6.25 -7.20
CA PHE A 33 -4.94 6.74 -5.85
C PHE A 33 -3.90 6.25 -4.82
N ALA A 34 -3.42 5.01 -4.96
CA ALA A 34 -2.34 4.49 -4.12
C ALA A 34 -1.01 5.24 -4.37
N VAL A 35 -0.71 5.57 -5.63
CA VAL A 35 0.45 6.38 -5.99
C VAL A 35 0.38 7.75 -5.33
N GLU A 36 -0.75 8.46 -5.46
CA GLU A 36 -0.97 9.75 -4.81
C GLU A 36 -0.79 9.67 -3.28
N MET A 37 -1.36 8.63 -2.66
CA MET A 37 -1.23 8.38 -1.22
C MET A 37 0.25 8.25 -0.80
N ILE A 38 1.03 7.48 -1.56
CA ILE A 38 2.46 7.22 -1.30
C ILE A 38 3.32 8.47 -1.52
N GLU A 39 3.04 9.25 -2.58
CA GLU A 39 3.71 10.52 -2.84
C GLU A 39 3.52 11.51 -1.69
N ASN A 40 2.30 11.57 -1.14
CA ASN A 40 1.95 12.36 0.04
C ASN A 40 2.49 11.78 1.37
N GLY A 41 3.25 10.68 1.33
CA GLY A 41 3.92 10.10 2.49
C GLY A 41 3.05 9.16 3.33
N TYR A 42 1.93 8.70 2.78
CA TYR A 42 1.06 7.75 3.43
C TYR A 42 1.18 6.36 2.78
N LEU A 43 1.25 5.31 3.59
CA LEU A 43 1.36 3.94 3.08
C LEU A 43 0.00 3.24 3.03
N PRO A 44 -0.32 2.52 1.94
CA PRO A 44 -1.53 1.74 1.85
C PRO A 44 -1.58 0.65 2.93
N GLU A 45 -2.78 0.34 3.42
CA GLU A 45 -2.96 -0.76 4.35
C GLU A 45 -2.68 -2.09 3.64
N PHE A 46 -2.13 -3.06 4.37
CA PHE A 46 -1.82 -4.40 3.88
C PHE A 46 -2.98 -5.03 3.09
N LEU A 47 -4.22 -4.93 3.59
CA LEU A 47 -5.40 -5.48 2.93
C LEU A 47 -5.70 -4.78 1.59
N SER A 48 -5.58 -3.45 1.54
CA SER A 48 -5.80 -2.70 0.30
C SER A 48 -4.70 -3.01 -0.72
N PHE A 49 -3.45 -3.09 -0.27
CA PHE A 49 -2.32 -3.47 -1.11
C PHE A 49 -2.45 -4.90 -1.66
N SER A 50 -2.90 -5.86 -0.84
CA SER A 50 -3.11 -7.24 -1.31
C SER A 50 -4.19 -7.32 -2.39
N MET A 51 -5.29 -6.58 -2.23
CA MET A 51 -6.35 -6.52 -3.24
C MET A 51 -5.88 -5.86 -4.54
N LEU A 52 -5.09 -4.78 -4.47
CA LEU A 52 -4.45 -4.18 -5.64
C LEU A 52 -3.54 -5.17 -6.36
N ALA A 53 -2.74 -5.91 -5.60
CA ALA A 53 -1.77 -6.85 -6.13
C ALA A 53 -2.46 -8.02 -6.84
N GLU A 54 -3.54 -8.55 -6.26
CA GLU A 54 -4.41 -9.55 -6.89
C GLU A 54 -5.06 -9.01 -8.17
N GLY A 55 -5.60 -7.78 -8.14
CA GLY A 55 -6.22 -7.14 -9.29
C GLY A 55 -5.25 -6.89 -10.45
N LEU A 56 -4.07 -6.35 -10.16
CA LEU A 56 -3.02 -6.12 -11.15
C LEU A 56 -2.51 -7.42 -11.76
N GLN A 57 -2.40 -8.47 -10.97
CA GLN A 57 -2.04 -9.80 -11.46
C GLN A 57 -3.13 -10.39 -12.37
N ALA A 58 -4.41 -10.23 -12.02
CA ALA A 58 -5.51 -10.67 -12.87
C ALA A 58 -5.52 -9.92 -14.23
N LEU A 59 -5.04 -8.69 -14.25
CA LEU A 59 -4.89 -7.86 -15.44
C LEU A 59 -3.55 -8.07 -16.18
N SER A 60 -2.68 -8.96 -15.70
CA SER A 60 -1.31 -9.17 -16.24
C SER A 60 -0.46 -7.88 -16.26
N MET A 61 -0.73 -6.95 -15.34
CA MET A 61 -0.01 -5.68 -15.19
C MET A 61 1.10 -5.80 -14.15
N GLU A 62 2.04 -6.72 -14.39
CA GLU A 62 3.11 -7.06 -13.45
C GLU A 62 4.09 -5.89 -13.24
N ASP A 63 4.40 -5.13 -14.30
CA ASP A 63 5.29 -3.97 -14.23
C ASP A 63 4.74 -2.88 -13.30
N THR A 64 3.42 -2.64 -13.36
CA THR A 64 2.74 -1.68 -12.48
C THR A 64 2.80 -2.12 -11.02
N LEU A 65 2.64 -3.42 -10.75
CA LEU A 65 2.77 -3.96 -9.40
C LEU A 65 4.20 -3.80 -8.87
N ILE A 66 5.21 -4.06 -9.69
CA ILE A 66 6.63 -3.89 -9.31
C ILE A 66 6.90 -2.42 -8.95
N ASN A 67 6.48 -1.49 -9.81
CA ASN A 67 6.66 -0.06 -9.54
C ASN A 67 5.97 0.37 -8.23
N LEU A 68 4.76 -0.12 -7.98
CA LEU A 68 4.01 0.22 -6.77
C LEU A 68 4.68 -0.33 -5.50
N VAL A 69 5.26 -1.53 -5.57
CA VAL A 69 6.09 -2.09 -4.49
C VAL A 69 7.31 -1.22 -4.25
N ASP A 70 8.05 -0.84 -5.30
CA ASP A 70 9.26 -0.01 -5.18
C ASP A 70 8.95 1.34 -4.51
N MET A 71 7.85 1.98 -4.90
CA MET A 71 7.39 3.24 -4.29
C MET A 71 7.06 3.09 -2.80
N VAL A 72 6.37 2.02 -2.41
CA VAL A 72 6.08 1.73 -0.99
C VAL A 72 7.39 1.51 -0.22
N MET A 73 8.36 0.80 -0.81
CA MET A 73 9.62 0.49 -0.16
C MET A 73 10.51 1.72 0.05
N GLU A 74 10.65 2.59 -0.96
CA GLU A 74 11.37 3.86 -0.82
C GLU A 74 10.78 4.73 0.29
N LYS A 75 9.45 4.84 0.33
CA LYS A 75 8.76 5.73 1.29
C LYS A 75 8.69 5.15 2.69
N ALA A 76 8.65 3.83 2.84
CA ALA A 76 8.64 3.14 4.12
C ALA A 76 10.02 3.07 4.80
N LYS A 77 11.09 3.56 4.14
CA LYS A 77 12.49 3.50 4.66
C LYS A 77 12.92 2.09 5.06
N ILE A 78 12.46 1.10 4.31
CA ILE A 78 12.76 -0.32 4.56
C ILE A 78 14.17 -0.63 4.01
N SER A 79 14.91 -1.51 4.69
CA SER A 79 16.26 -1.94 4.27
C SER A 79 16.23 -2.64 2.91
N ASP A 80 17.18 -2.31 2.01
CA ASP A 80 17.33 -2.90 0.66
C ASP A 80 17.32 -4.45 0.64
N SER A 81 17.72 -5.08 1.75
CA SER A 81 17.71 -6.53 1.95
C SER A 81 16.28 -7.12 2.06
N GLU A 82 15.36 -6.39 2.69
CA GLU A 82 13.95 -6.79 2.84
C GLU A 82 13.18 -6.49 1.54
N VAL A 83 13.57 -5.43 0.83
CA VAL A 83 13.06 -5.05 -0.51
C VAL A 83 13.36 -6.13 -1.55
N SER A 84 14.62 -6.53 -1.67
CA SER A 84 15.04 -7.59 -2.60
C SER A 84 14.31 -8.90 -2.32
N MET A 85 14.04 -9.21 -1.05
CA MET A 85 13.32 -10.43 -0.67
C MET A 85 11.85 -10.37 -1.11
N VAL A 86 11.14 -9.26 -0.86
CA VAL A 86 9.75 -9.08 -1.29
C VAL A 86 9.62 -9.12 -2.83
N ILE A 87 10.51 -8.44 -3.56
CA ILE A 87 10.52 -8.46 -5.04
C ILE A 87 10.85 -9.85 -5.58
N VAL A 88 11.82 -10.55 -4.99
CA VAL A 88 12.16 -11.92 -5.38
C VAL A 88 11.00 -12.88 -5.08
N PHE A 89 10.31 -12.74 -3.94
CA PHE A 89 9.12 -13.55 -3.63
C PHE A 89 7.93 -13.23 -4.55
N LEU A 90 7.74 -11.97 -4.94
CA LEU A 90 6.75 -11.57 -5.94
C LEU A 90 7.08 -12.15 -7.32
N LYS A 91 8.35 -12.10 -7.74
CA LYS A 91 8.84 -12.70 -9.00
C LYS A 91 8.77 -14.24 -9.01
N ILE A 92 8.90 -14.91 -7.87
CA ILE A 92 8.88 -16.39 -7.76
C ILE A 92 7.47 -17.00 -7.77
N ARG A 93 6.41 -16.20 -7.96
CA ARG A 93 5.03 -16.71 -8.12
C ARG A 93 4.45 -17.45 -6.90
N LYS A 94 4.98 -17.24 -5.68
CA LYS A 94 4.38 -17.74 -4.42
C LYS A 94 4.08 -16.60 -3.45
N TYR A 95 2.92 -16.00 -3.70
CA TYR A 95 2.34 -14.80 -3.08
C TYR A 95 2.19 -14.81 -1.54
N GLN A 96 2.02 -15.98 -0.93
CA GLN A 96 1.72 -16.07 0.51
C GLN A 96 2.91 -15.64 1.39
N GLY A 97 4.15 -15.82 0.93
CA GLY A 97 5.35 -15.45 1.68
C GLY A 97 5.63 -13.94 1.66
N ALA A 98 5.51 -13.30 0.48
CA ALA A 98 5.73 -11.86 0.33
C ALA A 98 4.74 -11.03 1.17
N LEU A 99 3.47 -11.46 1.17
CA LEU A 99 2.41 -10.83 1.94
C LEU A 99 2.63 -10.98 3.45
N ALA A 100 3.05 -12.14 3.94
CA ALA A 100 3.36 -12.32 5.37
C ALA A 100 4.50 -11.39 5.83
N THR A 101 5.54 -11.23 5.00
CA THR A 101 6.67 -10.33 5.29
C THR A 101 6.25 -8.86 5.23
N LEU A 102 5.48 -8.45 4.20
CA LEU A 102 4.91 -7.11 4.11
C LEU A 102 3.98 -6.80 5.28
N GLY A 103 3.13 -7.74 5.70
CA GLY A 103 2.30 -7.61 6.89
C GLY A 103 3.15 -7.43 8.15
N GLY A 104 4.28 -8.14 8.26
CA GLY A 104 5.24 -7.97 9.35
C GLY A 104 5.93 -6.59 9.34
N ILE A 105 6.24 -6.06 8.17
CA ILE A 105 6.89 -4.75 8.01
C ILE A 105 5.88 -3.60 8.23
N LEU A 106 4.70 -3.67 7.63
CA LEU A 106 3.63 -2.67 7.81
C LEU A 106 3.11 -2.63 9.25
N ASN A 107 3.15 -3.76 9.97
CA ASN A 107 2.73 -3.81 11.38
C ASN A 107 3.85 -3.37 12.36
N ARG A 108 5.11 -3.26 11.90
CA ARG A 108 6.20 -2.61 12.67
C ARG A 108 6.08 -1.08 12.66
N GLU A 109 5.44 -0.51 11.65
CA GLU A 109 5.11 0.92 11.51
C GLU A 109 3.84 1.31 12.30
N LYS A 110 3.66 0.83 13.54
CA LYS A 110 2.77 1.52 14.47
C LYS A 110 3.51 2.74 15.02
N PRO A 111 3.04 3.97 14.78
CA PRO A 111 3.66 5.14 15.37
C PRO A 111 3.50 5.03 16.89
N ARG A 112 4.61 5.18 17.62
CA ARG A 112 4.63 5.54 19.04
C ARG A 112 3.88 6.87 19.20
N LYS A 113 2.56 6.82 19.34
CA LYS A 113 1.73 7.97 19.70
C LYS A 113 1.22 7.74 21.12
N SER A 114 2.11 8.02 22.08
CA SER A 114 1.74 8.27 23.46
C SER A 114 1.01 9.61 23.53
N TYR A 115 -0.30 9.59 23.36
CA TYR A 115 -1.15 10.74 23.71
C TYR A 115 -1.85 10.46 25.03
N TRP A 116 -1.09 10.41 26.12
CA TRP A 116 -1.64 10.55 27.47
C TRP A 116 -0.62 11.27 28.34
N GLN A 117 -0.52 12.59 28.16
CA GLN A 117 -0.24 13.53 29.25
C GLN A 117 -0.97 14.84 28.97
N ARG A 118 -2.20 14.91 29.47
CA ARG A 118 -2.75 16.12 30.08
C ARG A 118 -3.95 15.76 30.94
#